data_AF-A0A6P1X0H9-F1
#
_entry.id   AF-A0A6P1X0H9-F1
#
_cell.length_a   1.000
_cell.length_b   1.000
_cell.length_c   1.000
_cell.angle_alpha   90.00
_cell.angle_beta   90.00
_cell.angle_gamma   90.00
#
_symmetry.space_group_name_H-M   'P 1'
#
loop_
_entity.id
_entity.type
_entity.pdbx_description
1 polymer ?
#
loop_
_entity_poly.entity_id
_entity_poly.type
_entity_poly.pdbx_seq_one_letter_code
_entity_poly.pdbx_strand_id
1 'polypeptide(L)'
;MTSFTVTKRKNKNSASWQYDVKHPSFKSGKKRKSGFKTKAEAIFAAQQLIRDLEDGNAIDDKTFKEYYVDWLVIKNKKHLSKRQYYWYERSIKLFEEHFGEGMLIKNITRTEYQKFLNNYGEGHTDETVRKVHGCLSRCLRDALYDGYLKKDPTYNAEVRGTKKSKEEATKFMTIKQYEKLIEYFKTRDEESYIFLFILAITGGRYSDAINMIDIDLNEQDGIIHLRGTKSINADRFVEVSQKDIKLIKSKLAKLPKRIDGKLFKLSHTAVSKSFNHAKKQTGIKDKHITPYALRHTHTSYLLSKGIPIEYISKRLGHYKISVTLDIYSHLLDEHKKEQGQRVRELFS
;
A
#
# COMPACT_ATOMS: atom_id res chain seq x y z
N MET A 1 11.59 -37.33 27.55
CA MET A 1 11.28 -36.49 28.72
C MET A 1 12.36 -35.44 28.87
N THR A 2 11.97 -34.17 28.82
CA THR A 2 12.86 -33.04 29.14
C THR A 2 13.33 -33.19 30.58
N SER A 3 14.65 -33.21 30.80
CA SER A 3 15.22 -33.33 32.15
C SER A 3 16.25 -32.23 32.38
N PHE A 4 16.38 -31.81 33.64
CA PHE A 4 17.37 -30.82 34.04
C PHE A 4 18.20 -31.31 35.24
N THR A 5 19.44 -30.85 35.30
CA THR A 5 20.34 -31.12 36.43
C THR A 5 20.90 -29.79 36.93
N VAL A 6 20.88 -29.57 38.24
CA VAL A 6 21.45 -28.37 38.88
C VAL A 6 22.67 -28.76 39.68
N THR A 7 23.81 -28.13 39.38
CA THR A 7 25.10 -28.42 40.02
C THR A 7 25.73 -27.14 40.56
N LYS A 8 26.55 -27.28 41.61
CA LYS A 8 27.32 -26.17 42.19
C LYS A 8 28.69 -26.14 41.52
N ARG A 9 28.99 -25.04 40.82
CA ARG A 9 30.29 -24.78 40.20
C ARG A 9 31.18 -24.02 41.17
N LYS A 10 32.34 -24.58 41.49
CA LYS A 10 33.37 -23.92 42.31
C LYS A 10 34.53 -23.49 41.42
N ASN A 11 34.88 -22.19 41.46
CA ASN A 11 36.11 -21.63 40.95
C ASN A 11 37.04 -21.30 42.13
N LYS A 12 38.34 -21.04 41.88
CA LYS A 12 39.33 -20.75 42.94
C LYS A 12 38.87 -19.67 43.95
N ASN A 13 38.12 -18.66 43.51
CA ASN A 13 37.70 -17.52 44.34
C ASN A 13 36.17 -17.33 44.46
N SER A 14 35.33 -18.20 43.88
CA SER A 14 33.87 -18.03 43.94
C SER A 14 33.10 -19.33 43.70
N ALA A 15 31.88 -19.42 44.24
CA ALA A 15 30.95 -20.50 43.96
C ALA A 15 29.68 -19.93 43.32
N SER A 16 29.21 -20.57 42.25
CA SER A 16 27.94 -20.25 41.60
C SER A 16 27.17 -21.52 41.29
N TRP A 17 25.86 -21.40 41.13
CA TRP A 17 25.01 -22.48 40.68
C TRP A 17 24.86 -22.43 39.16
N GLN A 18 24.68 -23.61 38.56
CA GLN A 18 24.43 -23.78 37.14
C GLN A 18 23.39 -24.86 36.91
N TYR A 19 22.69 -24.78 35.78
CA TYR A 19 21.79 -25.83 35.30
C TYR A 19 22.24 -26.35 33.93
N ASP A 20 21.89 -27.61 33.66
CA ASP A 20 21.94 -28.25 32.35
C ASP A 20 20.53 -28.76 32.00
N VAL A 21 19.90 -28.23 30.96
CA VAL A 21 18.62 -28.75 30.42
C VAL A 21 18.90 -29.54 29.15
N LYS A 22 18.44 -30.79 29.08
CA LYS A 22 18.55 -31.65 27.89
C LYS A 22 17.25 -31.63 27.11
N HIS A 23 17.32 -31.26 25.82
CA HIS A 23 16.16 -31.26 24.92
C HIS A 23 16.60 -31.44 23.46
N PRO A 24 15.88 -32.24 22.64
CA PRO A 24 16.22 -32.48 21.23
C PRO A 24 16.25 -31.24 20.34
N SER A 25 15.52 -30.17 20.69
CA SER A 25 15.48 -28.93 19.90
C SER A 25 16.77 -28.11 19.96
N PHE A 26 17.67 -28.38 20.91
CA PHE A 26 18.97 -27.70 20.97
C PHE A 26 19.96 -28.33 19.99
N LYS A 27 20.70 -27.50 19.24
CA LYS A 27 21.78 -27.98 18.33
C LYS A 27 22.79 -28.91 19.02
N SER A 28 23.11 -28.66 20.28
CA SER A 28 24.04 -29.46 21.11
C SER A 28 23.36 -30.54 21.95
N GLY A 29 22.04 -30.74 21.81
CA GLY A 29 21.21 -31.62 22.64
C GLY A 29 21.02 -31.19 24.10
N LYS A 30 21.72 -30.14 24.54
CA LYS A 30 21.64 -29.55 25.88
C LYS A 30 21.94 -28.06 25.88
N LYS A 31 21.27 -27.30 26.76
CA LYS A 31 21.55 -25.88 27.04
C LYS A 31 22.00 -25.71 28.48
N ARG A 32 23.18 -25.11 28.67
CA ARG A 32 23.82 -24.86 29.96
C ARG A 32 23.79 -23.39 30.29
N LYS A 33 23.47 -23.02 31.53
CA LYS A 33 23.62 -21.65 32.03
C LYS A 33 24.17 -21.67 33.45
N SER A 34 25.16 -20.81 33.72
CA SER A 34 25.83 -20.69 35.02
C SER A 34 25.80 -19.24 35.52
N GLY A 35 26.10 -19.03 36.80
CA GLY A 35 26.21 -17.70 37.41
C GLY A 35 25.12 -17.37 38.42
N PHE A 36 24.29 -18.34 38.81
CA PHE A 36 23.22 -18.14 39.80
C PHE A 36 23.81 -18.11 41.21
N LYS A 37 23.28 -17.24 42.09
CA LYS A 37 23.77 -17.11 43.47
C LYS A 37 23.25 -18.25 44.35
N THR A 38 22.02 -18.71 44.10
CA THR A 38 21.37 -19.77 44.89
C THR A 38 20.95 -20.98 44.04
N LYS A 39 20.79 -22.14 44.70
CA LYS A 39 20.25 -23.35 44.05
C LYS A 39 18.83 -23.12 43.54
N ALA A 40 18.02 -22.39 44.32
CA ALA A 40 16.63 -22.07 43.99
C ALA A 40 16.53 -21.22 42.72
N GLU A 41 17.37 -20.20 42.55
CA GLU A 41 17.45 -19.41 41.31
C GLU A 41 17.77 -20.28 40.09
N ALA A 42 18.72 -21.20 40.22
CA ALA A 42 19.09 -22.11 39.14
C ALA A 42 17.97 -23.11 38.80
N ILE A 43 17.25 -23.63 39.81
CA ILE A 43 16.08 -24.50 39.61
C ILE A 43 14.96 -23.73 38.91
N PHE A 44 14.63 -22.52 39.39
CA PHE A 44 13.57 -21.71 38.81
C PHE A 44 13.84 -21.35 37.35
N ALA A 45 15.09 -20.96 37.04
CA ALA A 45 15.50 -20.67 35.67
C ALA A 45 15.46 -21.91 34.76
N ALA A 46 15.84 -23.09 35.27
CA ALA A 46 15.73 -24.35 34.53
C ALA A 46 14.27 -24.73 34.26
N GLN A 47 13.38 -24.58 35.26
CA GLN A 47 11.94 -24.82 35.10
C GLN A 47 11.29 -23.82 34.12
N GLN A 48 11.68 -22.54 34.15
CA GLN A 48 11.22 -21.58 33.14
C GLN A 48 11.63 -21.99 31.73
N LEU A 49 12.88 -22.42 31.54
CA LEU A 49 13.37 -22.88 30.24
C LEU A 49 12.62 -24.11 29.73
N ILE A 50 12.27 -25.05 30.60
CA ILE A 50 11.47 -26.22 30.24
C ILE A 50 10.05 -25.82 29.85
N ARG A 51 9.41 -24.91 30.60
CA ARG A 51 8.07 -24.40 30.24
C ARG A 51 8.11 -23.68 28.90
N ASP A 52 9.09 -22.80 28.69
CA ASP A 52 9.24 -22.10 27.42
C ASP A 52 9.44 -23.08 26.25
N LEU A 53 10.16 -24.19 26.46
CA LEU A 53 10.32 -25.27 25.49
C LEU A 53 9.01 -26.01 25.18
N GLU A 54 8.24 -26.35 26.22
CA GLU A 54 6.96 -27.06 26.10
C GLU A 54 5.89 -26.19 25.44
N ASP A 55 5.90 -24.89 25.72
CA ASP A 55 4.99 -23.89 25.13
C ASP A 55 5.39 -23.50 23.68
N GLY A 56 6.51 -24.02 23.16
CA GLY A 56 6.99 -23.70 21.81
C GLY A 56 7.64 -22.31 21.68
N ASN A 57 8.01 -21.67 22.79
CA ASN A 57 8.69 -20.38 22.76
C ASN A 57 10.11 -20.51 22.21
N ALA A 58 10.52 -19.52 21.40
CA ALA A 58 11.87 -19.44 20.87
C ALA A 58 12.87 -19.18 22.01
N ILE A 59 13.95 -19.95 22.00
CA ILE A 59 14.89 -20.04 23.11
C ILE A 59 16.15 -19.19 22.88
N ASP A 60 16.31 -18.72 21.64
CA ASP A 60 17.45 -17.94 21.21
C ASP A 60 17.07 -16.47 21.12
N ASP A 61 17.89 -15.64 21.76
CA ASP A 61 17.73 -14.20 21.79
C ASP A 61 18.13 -13.65 20.42
N LYS A 62 17.12 -13.26 19.64
CA LYS A 62 17.29 -12.65 18.33
C LYS A 62 16.88 -11.18 18.38
N THR A 63 17.66 -10.33 17.70
CA THR A 63 17.25 -8.93 17.52
C THR A 63 16.07 -8.85 16.55
N PHE A 64 15.27 -7.80 16.67
CA PHE A 64 14.15 -7.61 15.75
C PHE A 64 14.62 -7.41 14.32
N LYS A 65 15.75 -6.71 14.11
CA LYS A 65 16.36 -6.51 12.79
C LYS A 65 16.67 -7.82 12.10
N GLU A 66 17.38 -8.73 12.78
CA GLU A 66 17.76 -10.03 12.22
C GLU A 66 16.52 -10.84 11.85
N TYR A 67 15.53 -10.90 12.72
CA TYR A 67 14.29 -11.63 12.43
C TYR A 67 13.52 -10.99 11.27
N TYR A 68 13.44 -9.66 11.22
CA TYR A 68 12.76 -8.94 10.16
C TYR A 68 13.39 -9.19 8.79
N VAL A 69 14.73 -9.19 8.70
CA VAL A 69 15.44 -9.48 7.45
C VAL A 69 15.16 -10.90 6.97
N ASP A 70 15.23 -11.89 7.88
CA ASP A 70 14.91 -13.28 7.53
C ASP A 70 13.44 -13.43 7.12
N TRP A 71 12.54 -12.77 7.84
CA TRP A 71 11.11 -12.76 7.54
C TRP A 71 10.81 -12.17 6.15
N LEU A 72 11.52 -11.13 5.73
CA LEU A 72 11.39 -10.57 4.38
C LEU A 72 11.78 -11.60 3.30
N VAL A 73 12.81 -12.42 3.55
CA VAL A 73 13.23 -13.49 2.64
C VAL A 73 12.18 -14.61 2.62
N ILE A 74 11.76 -15.10 3.79
CA ILE A 74 10.78 -16.18 3.93
C ILE A 74 9.44 -15.81 3.27
N LYS A 75 8.97 -14.58 3.45
CA LYS A 75 7.70 -14.10 2.85
C LYS A 75 7.85 -13.59 1.42
N ASN A 76 8.99 -13.88 0.79
CA ASN A 76 9.31 -13.57 -0.59
C ASN A 76 9.10 -12.10 -0.97
N LYS A 77 9.41 -11.17 -0.05
CA LYS A 77 9.15 -9.73 -0.23
C LYS A 77 10.08 -9.06 -1.24
N LYS A 78 11.17 -9.71 -1.65
CA LYS A 78 12.12 -9.20 -2.63
C LYS A 78 11.54 -9.05 -4.05
N HIS A 79 10.47 -9.78 -4.40
CA HIS A 79 9.79 -9.61 -5.70
C HIS A 79 8.77 -8.45 -5.73
N LEU A 80 8.61 -7.73 -4.62
CA LEU A 80 7.76 -6.54 -4.61
C LEU A 80 8.35 -5.42 -5.48
N SER A 81 7.49 -4.52 -5.94
CA SER A 81 7.98 -3.33 -6.64
C SER A 81 8.88 -2.49 -5.73
N LYS A 82 9.85 -1.76 -6.32
CA LYS A 82 10.78 -0.87 -5.59
C LYS A 82 10.06 0.03 -4.59
N ARG A 83 8.90 0.59 -4.97
CA ARG A 83 8.09 1.46 -4.12
C ARG A 83 7.45 0.73 -2.94
N GLN A 84 7.03 -0.51 -3.11
CA GLN A 84 6.48 -1.31 -2.02
C GLN A 84 7.59 -1.76 -1.07
N TYR A 85 8.72 -2.21 -1.62
CA TYR A 85 9.88 -2.63 -0.82
C TYR A 85 10.48 -1.49 -0.01
N TYR A 86 10.53 -0.27 -0.57
CA TYR A 86 10.93 0.95 0.14
C TYR A 86 10.24 1.12 1.50
N TRP A 87 8.95 0.78 1.62
CA TRP A 87 8.25 0.89 2.91
C TRP A 87 8.75 -0.11 3.92
N TYR A 88 9.14 -1.33 3.52
CA TYR A 88 9.73 -2.30 4.43
C TYR A 88 11.10 -1.84 4.94
N GLU A 89 11.94 -1.30 4.05
CA GLU A 89 13.26 -0.74 4.41
C GLU A 89 13.12 0.51 5.30
N ARG A 90 12.20 1.42 4.95
CA ARG A 90 11.96 2.62 5.76
C ARG A 90 11.40 2.26 7.13
N SER A 91 10.53 1.26 7.21
CA SER A 91 9.91 0.84 8.48
C SER A 91 10.93 0.28 9.45
N ILE A 92 11.85 -0.59 9.00
CA ILE A 92 12.89 -1.12 9.89
C ILE A 92 13.86 -0.02 10.33
N LYS A 93 14.23 0.90 9.44
CA LYS A 93 15.09 2.03 9.81
C LYS A 93 14.43 2.92 10.87
N LEU A 94 13.15 3.25 10.71
CA LEU A 94 12.38 4.01 11.70
C LEU A 94 12.28 3.27 13.03
N PHE A 95 12.14 1.94 13.00
CA PHE A 95 12.13 1.13 14.20
C PHE A 95 13.49 1.22 14.92
N GLU A 96 14.61 1.06 14.20
CA GLU A 96 15.95 1.17 14.79
C GLU A 96 16.25 2.57 15.33
N GLU A 97 15.78 3.63 14.67
CA GLU A 97 15.90 5.02 15.15
C GLU A 97 15.21 5.23 16.52
N HIS A 98 14.14 4.49 16.82
CA HIS A 98 13.39 4.61 18.07
C HIS A 98 13.81 3.62 19.15
N PHE A 99 14.01 2.35 18.78
CA PHE A 99 14.28 1.25 19.72
C PHE A 99 15.76 0.89 19.87
N GLY A 100 16.61 1.37 18.95
CA GLY A 100 18.01 0.98 18.82
C GLY A 100 18.21 -0.31 18.00
N GLU A 101 19.39 -0.46 17.40
CA GLU A 101 19.73 -1.58 16.52
C GLU A 101 19.77 -2.94 17.25
N GLY A 102 20.12 -2.93 18.54
CA GLY A 102 20.24 -4.12 19.38
C GLY A 102 18.95 -4.59 20.05
N MET A 103 17.79 -4.02 19.67
CA MET A 103 16.53 -4.33 20.33
C MET A 103 16.15 -5.81 20.13
N LEU A 104 16.09 -6.57 21.23
CA LEU A 104 15.63 -7.95 21.24
C LEU A 104 14.11 -8.02 21.04
N ILE A 105 13.65 -8.97 20.22
CA ILE A 105 12.23 -9.13 19.89
C ILE A 105 11.39 -9.28 21.15
N LYS A 106 11.81 -10.16 22.06
CA LYS A 106 11.11 -10.46 23.32
C LYS A 106 10.91 -9.24 24.25
N ASN A 107 11.69 -8.18 24.06
CA ASN A 107 11.64 -6.97 24.90
C ASN A 107 10.67 -5.92 24.35
N ILE A 108 10.10 -6.14 23.16
CA ILE A 108 9.19 -5.17 22.53
C ILE A 108 7.87 -5.20 23.29
N THR A 109 7.52 -4.08 23.93
CA THR A 109 6.27 -3.94 24.67
C THR A 109 5.23 -3.18 23.87
N ARG A 110 3.95 -3.43 24.16
CA ARG A 110 2.82 -2.72 23.54
C ARG A 110 2.88 -1.20 23.79
N THR A 111 3.24 -0.80 25.01
CA THR A 111 3.30 0.62 25.40
C THR A 111 4.37 1.36 24.59
N GLU A 112 5.58 0.80 24.49
CA GLU A 112 6.66 1.40 23.71
C GLU A 112 6.33 1.41 22.21
N TYR A 113 5.73 0.34 21.70
CA TYR A 113 5.25 0.30 20.32
C TYR A 113 4.21 1.39 20.00
N GLN A 114 3.28 1.67 20.93
CA GLN A 114 2.32 2.77 20.75
C GLN A 114 3.02 4.13 20.79
N LYS A 115 4.02 4.34 21.66
CA LYS A 115 4.80 5.59 21.69
C LYS A 115 5.55 5.81 20.38
N PHE A 116 6.14 4.76 19.82
CA PHE A 116 6.77 4.79 18.50
C PHE A 116 5.79 5.29 17.42
N LEU A 117 4.58 4.72 17.37
CA LEU A 117 3.57 5.15 16.39
C LEU A 117 3.12 6.59 16.61
N ASN A 118 2.94 7.02 17.86
CA ASN A 118 2.54 8.38 18.18
C ASN A 118 3.60 9.39 17.74
N ASN A 119 4.87 9.13 18.07
CA ASN A 119 6.00 9.97 17.66
C ASN A 119 6.10 10.04 16.13
N TYR A 120 6.04 8.88 15.44
CA TYR A 120 6.05 8.88 13.98
C TYR A 120 4.82 9.56 13.38
N GLY A 121 3.68 9.53 14.08
CA GLY A 121 2.46 10.23 13.69
C GLY A 121 2.59 11.74 13.65
N GLU A 122 3.52 12.33 14.40
CA GLU A 122 3.79 13.75 14.37
C GLU A 122 4.31 14.17 12.98
N GLY A 123 3.56 15.07 12.32
CA GLY A 123 3.89 15.58 10.99
C GLY A 123 3.45 14.68 9.83
N HIS A 124 2.90 13.50 10.11
CA HIS A 124 2.47 12.51 9.11
C HIS A 124 0.96 12.34 9.07
N THR A 125 0.47 11.84 7.93
CA THR A 125 -0.94 11.44 7.78
C THR A 125 -1.17 10.04 8.33
N ASP A 126 -2.40 9.73 8.74
CA ASP A 126 -2.80 8.39 9.19
C ASP A 126 -2.36 7.30 8.21
N GLU A 127 -2.54 7.54 6.91
CA GLU A 127 -2.17 6.59 5.86
C GLU A 127 -0.66 6.35 5.77
N THR A 128 0.15 7.34 6.12
CA THR A 128 1.61 7.19 6.16
C THR A 128 2.03 6.35 7.36
N VAL A 129 1.47 6.64 8.55
CA VAL A 129 1.68 5.84 9.76
C VAL A 129 1.22 4.40 9.54
N ARG A 130 0.06 4.21 8.89
CA ARG A 130 -0.52 2.91 8.57
C ARG A 130 0.40 2.03 7.72
N LYS A 131 1.15 2.62 6.79
CA LYS A 131 2.12 1.86 5.97
C LYS A 131 3.26 1.30 6.80
N VAL A 132 3.79 2.11 7.72
CA VAL A 132 4.88 1.68 8.61
C VAL A 132 4.37 0.62 9.59
N HIS A 133 3.26 0.90 10.26
CA HIS A 133 2.60 -0.06 11.14
C HIS A 133 2.26 -1.38 10.41
N GLY A 134 1.78 -1.30 9.17
CA GLY A 134 1.43 -2.47 8.37
C GLY A 134 2.62 -3.37 8.02
N CYS A 135 3.81 -2.81 7.81
CA CYS A 135 5.03 -3.59 7.58
C CYS A 135 5.50 -4.26 8.86
N LEU A 136 5.58 -3.50 9.96
CA LEU A 136 6.10 -3.98 11.24
C LEU A 136 5.16 -4.98 11.93
N SER A 137 3.87 -4.67 11.99
CA SER A 137 2.90 -5.50 12.72
C SER A 137 2.70 -6.89 12.14
N ARG A 138 2.85 -7.06 10.82
CA ARG A 138 2.81 -8.38 10.20
C ARG A 138 4.00 -9.24 10.63
N CYS A 139 5.19 -8.65 10.66
CA CYS A 139 6.39 -9.33 11.13
C CYS A 139 6.28 -9.68 12.63
N LEU A 140 5.84 -8.73 13.47
CA LEU A 140 5.70 -8.94 14.91
C LEU A 140 4.63 -9.98 15.26
N ARG A 141 3.53 -10.06 14.51
CA ARG A 141 2.54 -11.13 14.68
C ARG A 141 3.09 -12.49 14.31
N ASP A 142 3.87 -12.60 13.24
CA ASP A 142 4.51 -13.87 12.90
C ASP A 142 5.56 -14.26 13.97
N ALA A 143 6.30 -13.29 14.51
CA ALA A 143 7.25 -13.52 15.59
C ALA A 143 6.58 -14.03 16.89
N LEU A 144 5.31 -13.68 17.13
CA LEU A 144 4.51 -14.23 18.21
C LEU A 144 4.20 -15.72 17.97
N TYR A 145 3.77 -16.09 16.77
CA TYR A 145 3.50 -17.50 16.44
C TYR A 145 4.77 -18.35 16.37
N ASP A 146 5.90 -17.76 16.00
CA ASP A 146 7.21 -18.40 16.02
C ASP A 146 7.81 -18.47 17.45
N GLY A 147 7.09 -17.97 18.47
CA GLY A 147 7.47 -18.08 19.88
C GLY A 147 8.50 -17.06 20.36
N TYR A 148 8.88 -16.05 19.55
CA TYR A 148 9.81 -14.99 19.96
C TYR A 148 9.17 -13.93 20.86
N LEU A 149 7.83 -13.84 20.84
CA LEU A 149 7.04 -12.96 21.71
C LEU A 149 6.08 -13.80 22.55
N LYS A 150 5.77 -13.32 23.77
CA LYS A 150 4.71 -13.90 24.61
C LYS A 150 3.37 -13.21 24.42
N LYS A 151 3.39 -11.95 23.96
CA LYS A 151 2.20 -11.11 23.74
C LYS A 151 2.43 -10.26 22.50
N ASP A 152 1.38 -10.01 21.72
CA ASP A 152 1.45 -9.13 20.55
C ASP A 152 1.62 -7.66 20.99
N PRO A 153 2.78 -7.02 20.71
CA PRO A 153 2.98 -5.61 21.02
C PRO A 153 2.15 -4.69 20.11
N THR A 154 1.60 -5.21 19.02
CA THR A 154 0.81 -4.46 18.03
C THR A 154 -0.70 -4.60 18.24
N TYR A 155 -1.11 -5.40 19.23
CA TYR A 155 -2.52 -5.63 19.52
C TYR A 155 -3.23 -4.31 19.86
N ASN A 156 -4.29 -4.02 19.10
CA ASN A 156 -5.08 -2.81 19.24
C ASN A 156 -4.21 -1.53 19.32
N ALA A 157 -3.20 -1.45 18.45
CA ALA A 157 -2.37 -0.25 18.31
C ALA A 157 -3.13 0.82 17.52
N GLU A 158 -3.14 2.04 18.03
CA GLU A 158 -3.78 3.17 17.38
C GLU A 158 -2.87 3.79 16.33
N VAL A 159 -3.37 3.88 15.09
CA VAL A 159 -2.66 4.47 13.95
C VAL A 159 -3.25 5.85 13.68
N ARG A 160 -2.64 6.88 14.27
CA ARG A 160 -3.05 8.27 14.10
C ARG A 160 -1.85 9.14 13.73
N GLY A 161 -2.03 9.97 12.71
CA GLY A 161 -1.11 11.02 12.33
C GLY A 161 -1.69 12.40 12.68
N THR A 162 -0.84 13.37 12.95
CA THR A 162 -1.29 14.74 13.29
C THR A 162 -1.63 15.56 12.05
N LYS A 163 -1.13 15.16 10.87
CA LYS A 163 -1.41 15.83 9.61
C LYS A 163 -2.69 15.26 8.99
N LYS A 164 -3.70 16.11 8.83
CA LYS A 164 -4.92 15.71 8.11
C LYS A 164 -4.60 15.34 6.66
N SER A 165 -5.22 14.26 6.19
CA SER A 165 -5.26 13.97 4.76
C SER A 165 -6.02 15.07 4.03
N LYS A 166 -5.66 15.31 2.76
CA LYS A 166 -6.45 16.21 1.91
C LYS A 166 -7.82 15.59 1.67
N GLU A 167 -8.86 16.39 1.77
CA GLU A 167 -10.24 15.98 1.50
C GLU A 167 -10.36 15.47 0.06
N GLU A 168 -11.09 14.37 -0.14
CA GLU A 168 -11.34 13.82 -1.48
C GLU A 168 -12.01 14.84 -2.41
N ALA A 169 -12.89 15.70 -1.86
CA ALA A 169 -13.56 16.78 -2.58
C ALA A 169 -12.60 17.74 -3.29
N THR A 170 -11.42 18.00 -2.71
CA THR A 170 -10.39 18.89 -3.30
C THR A 170 -9.66 18.29 -4.51
N LYS A 171 -9.96 17.04 -4.87
CA LYS A 171 -9.34 16.33 -6.00
C LYS A 171 -10.19 16.38 -7.27
N PHE A 172 -11.41 16.90 -7.22
CA PHE A 172 -12.29 17.02 -8.39
C PHE A 172 -12.10 18.37 -9.09
N MET A 173 -12.36 18.39 -10.38
CA MET A 173 -12.60 19.63 -11.13
C MET A 173 -14.08 19.72 -11.50
N THR A 174 -14.58 20.91 -11.80
CA THR A 174 -15.96 21.04 -12.26
C THR A 174 -16.14 20.39 -13.64
N ILE A 175 -17.36 19.97 -13.98
CA ILE A 175 -17.65 19.37 -15.31
C ILE A 175 -17.22 20.34 -16.44
N LYS A 176 -17.53 21.63 -16.30
CA LYS A 176 -17.11 22.67 -17.26
C LYS A 176 -15.59 22.76 -17.41
N GLN A 177 -14.83 22.61 -16.32
CA GLN A 177 -13.36 22.61 -16.37
C GLN A 177 -12.82 21.35 -17.05
N TYR A 178 -13.43 20.21 -16.78
CA TYR A 178 -13.06 18.93 -17.40
C TYR A 178 -13.30 18.94 -18.91
N GLU A 179 -14.46 19.42 -19.36
CA GLU A 179 -14.77 19.58 -20.78
C GLU A 179 -13.78 20.52 -21.48
N LYS A 180 -13.45 21.68 -20.87
CA LYS A 180 -12.43 22.59 -21.40
C LYS A 180 -11.05 21.95 -21.54
N LEU A 181 -10.65 21.11 -20.58
CA LEU A 181 -9.39 20.38 -20.67
C LEU A 181 -9.39 19.35 -21.80
N ILE A 182 -10.49 18.61 -21.97
CA ILE A 182 -10.64 17.66 -23.08
C ILE A 182 -10.47 18.36 -24.42
N GLU A 183 -11.18 19.48 -24.63
CA GLU A 183 -11.08 20.25 -25.86
C GLU A 183 -9.66 20.82 -26.06
N TYR A 184 -9.02 21.31 -24.99
CA TYR A 184 -7.64 21.73 -25.06
C TYR A 184 -6.67 20.59 -25.43
N PHE A 185 -6.87 19.37 -24.94
CA PHE A 185 -6.04 18.23 -25.33
C PHE A 185 -6.25 17.84 -26.80
N LYS A 186 -7.48 17.96 -27.32
CA LYS A 186 -7.80 17.72 -28.73
C LYS A 186 -7.13 18.69 -29.70
N THR A 187 -6.70 19.88 -29.28
CA THR A 187 -5.99 20.83 -30.16
C THR A 187 -4.47 20.62 -30.21
N ARG A 188 -3.93 19.71 -29.40
CA ARG A 188 -2.49 19.52 -29.19
C ARG A 188 -1.96 18.22 -29.77
N ASP A 189 -0.83 18.27 -30.46
CA ASP A 189 -0.23 17.10 -31.13
C ASP A 189 0.93 16.50 -30.33
N GLU A 190 1.34 17.15 -29.22
CA GLU A 190 2.39 16.63 -28.37
C GLU A 190 1.95 15.37 -27.63
N GLU A 191 2.85 14.40 -27.59
CA GLU A 191 2.64 13.07 -27.01
C GLU A 191 1.97 13.08 -25.63
N SER A 192 2.40 14.00 -24.75
CA SER A 192 1.83 14.13 -23.40
C SER A 192 0.36 14.57 -23.39
N TYR A 193 -0.08 15.37 -24.35
CA TYR A 193 -1.48 15.80 -24.44
C TYR A 193 -2.36 14.72 -25.06
N ILE A 194 -1.86 13.97 -26.04
CA ILE A 194 -2.55 12.77 -26.55
C ILE A 194 -2.77 11.78 -25.41
N PHE A 195 -1.73 11.55 -24.60
CA PHE A 195 -1.81 10.68 -23.43
C PHE A 195 -2.84 11.18 -22.39
N LEU A 196 -2.83 12.48 -22.07
CA LEU A 196 -3.81 13.08 -21.16
C LEU A 196 -5.25 12.99 -21.71
N PHE A 197 -5.43 13.12 -23.02
CA PHE A 197 -6.73 12.95 -23.67
C PHE A 197 -7.26 11.52 -23.48
N ILE A 198 -6.43 10.50 -23.71
CA ILE A 198 -6.79 9.09 -23.46
C ILE A 198 -7.20 8.89 -22.00
N LEU A 199 -6.41 9.39 -21.05
CA LEU A 199 -6.74 9.28 -19.62
C LEU A 199 -8.06 9.96 -19.27
N ALA A 200 -8.34 11.12 -19.89
CA ALA A 200 -9.58 11.84 -19.68
C ALA A 200 -10.79 11.03 -20.16
N ILE A 201 -10.81 10.57 -21.41
CA ILE A 201 -12.00 9.92 -22.01
C ILE A 201 -12.23 8.48 -21.52
N THR A 202 -11.18 7.80 -21.03
CA THR A 202 -11.28 6.42 -20.54
C THR A 202 -11.42 6.31 -19.03
N GLY A 203 -11.02 7.34 -18.28
CA GLY A 203 -10.84 7.24 -16.82
C GLY A 203 -9.72 6.29 -16.42
N GLY A 204 -8.81 5.93 -17.33
CA GLY A 204 -7.67 5.05 -17.07
C GLY A 204 -6.70 5.61 -16.04
N ARG A 205 -5.90 4.74 -15.42
CA ARG A 205 -4.72 5.16 -14.64
C ARG A 205 -3.55 5.38 -15.58
N TYR A 206 -2.57 6.18 -15.15
CA TYR A 206 -1.29 6.32 -15.87
C TYR A 206 -0.69 4.96 -16.27
N SER A 207 -0.66 4.01 -15.33
CA SER A 207 -0.12 2.66 -15.55
C SER A 207 -0.89 1.85 -16.60
N ASP A 208 -2.17 2.17 -16.80
CA ASP A 208 -3.04 1.47 -17.74
C ASP A 208 -2.71 1.89 -19.19
N ALA A 209 -2.35 3.17 -19.39
CA ALA A 209 -2.12 3.74 -20.72
C ALA A 209 -0.64 3.76 -21.14
N ILE A 210 0.32 3.83 -20.20
CA ILE A 210 1.75 4.04 -20.53
C ILE A 210 2.39 2.90 -21.33
N ASN A 211 1.81 1.70 -21.23
CA ASN A 211 2.30 0.50 -21.93
C ASN A 211 1.45 0.12 -23.15
N MET A 212 0.54 1.01 -23.58
CA MET A 212 -0.29 0.74 -24.75
C MET A 212 0.54 0.59 -26.02
N ILE A 213 0.05 -0.29 -26.89
CA ILE A 213 0.54 -0.54 -28.24
C ILE A 213 -0.58 -0.27 -29.27
N ASP A 214 -0.25 -0.24 -30.56
CA ASP A 214 -1.20 0.17 -31.60
C ASP A 214 -2.50 -0.66 -31.65
N ILE A 215 -2.41 -1.97 -31.43
CA ILE A 215 -3.58 -2.87 -31.39
C ILE A 215 -4.53 -2.58 -30.22
N ASP A 216 -4.08 -1.86 -29.20
CA ASP A 216 -4.93 -1.46 -28.08
C ASP A 216 -5.90 -0.33 -28.47
N LEU A 217 -5.75 0.27 -29.66
CA LEU A 217 -6.62 1.30 -30.22
C LEU A 217 -7.48 0.73 -31.35
N ASN A 218 -8.69 0.24 -31.02
CA ASN A 218 -9.60 -0.32 -32.00
C ASN A 218 -10.61 0.74 -32.50
N GLU A 219 -10.31 1.33 -33.66
CA GLU A 219 -11.14 2.37 -34.27
C GLU A 219 -12.50 1.85 -34.76
N GLN A 220 -12.56 0.61 -35.27
CA GLN A 220 -13.78 0.04 -35.83
C GLN A 220 -14.82 -0.19 -34.73
N ASP A 221 -14.39 -0.79 -33.62
CA ASP A 221 -15.29 -1.12 -32.51
C ASP A 221 -15.49 0.06 -31.55
N GLY A 222 -14.70 1.13 -31.69
CA GLY A 222 -14.74 2.25 -30.73
C GLY A 222 -14.23 1.82 -29.35
N ILE A 223 -13.17 1.02 -29.30
CA ILE A 223 -12.67 0.41 -28.06
C ILE A 223 -11.20 0.76 -27.83
N ILE A 224 -10.88 1.10 -26.59
CA ILE A 224 -9.50 1.16 -26.09
C ILE A 224 -9.26 0.02 -25.10
N HIS A 225 -8.23 -0.79 -25.35
CA HIS A 225 -7.79 -1.83 -24.41
C HIS A 225 -6.85 -1.23 -23.37
N LEU A 226 -7.27 -1.29 -22.10
CA LEU A 226 -6.45 -0.90 -20.95
C LEU A 226 -5.95 -2.15 -20.26
N ARG A 227 -4.72 -2.57 -20.57
CA ARG A 227 -4.05 -3.81 -20.08
C ARG A 227 -3.72 -3.86 -18.58
N GLY A 228 -4.26 -2.96 -17.77
CA GLY A 228 -3.69 -2.57 -16.47
C GLY A 228 -3.22 -3.75 -15.60
N THR A 229 -2.11 -3.58 -14.88
CA THR A 229 -1.43 -4.68 -14.14
C THR A 229 -1.66 -4.66 -12.63
N LYS A 230 -2.42 -3.67 -12.13
CA LYS A 230 -2.47 -3.36 -10.69
C LYS A 230 -3.45 -4.23 -9.90
N SER A 231 -4.48 -4.76 -10.55
CA SER A 231 -5.51 -5.60 -9.94
C SER A 231 -6.00 -6.63 -10.94
N ILE A 232 -6.66 -7.67 -10.45
CA ILE A 232 -7.25 -8.72 -11.30
C ILE A 232 -8.23 -8.15 -12.36
N ASN A 233 -8.96 -7.08 -12.03
CA ASN A 233 -9.89 -6.40 -12.95
C ASN A 233 -9.26 -5.20 -13.69
N ALA A 234 -7.92 -5.08 -13.68
CA ALA A 234 -7.28 -3.92 -14.29
C ALA A 234 -7.17 -4.06 -15.83
N ASP A 235 -7.04 -5.27 -16.35
CA ASP A 235 -7.17 -5.54 -17.79
C ASP A 235 -8.65 -5.45 -18.20
N ARG A 236 -8.96 -4.56 -19.15
CA ARG A 236 -10.33 -4.28 -19.58
C ARG A 236 -10.40 -3.52 -20.89
N PHE A 237 -11.51 -3.69 -21.60
CA PHE A 237 -11.87 -2.91 -22.78
C PHE A 237 -12.79 -1.76 -22.37
N VAL A 238 -12.56 -0.58 -22.93
CA VAL A 238 -13.31 0.64 -22.60
C VAL A 238 -13.86 1.25 -23.87
N GLU A 239 -15.19 1.41 -23.93
CA GLU A 239 -15.87 2.03 -25.07
C GLU A 239 -15.60 3.54 -25.11
N VAL A 240 -15.28 4.06 -26.29
CA VAL A 240 -15.02 5.46 -26.59
C VAL A 240 -15.54 5.79 -28.01
N SER A 241 -15.58 7.07 -28.35
CA SER A 241 -15.98 7.49 -29.70
C SER A 241 -14.96 7.04 -30.75
N GLN A 242 -15.43 6.44 -31.85
CA GLN A 242 -14.59 6.11 -33.01
C GLN A 242 -13.86 7.35 -33.55
N LYS A 243 -14.53 8.53 -33.53
CA LYS A 243 -13.92 9.81 -33.94
C LYS A 243 -12.72 10.19 -33.07
N ASP A 244 -12.79 9.92 -31.77
CA ASP A 244 -11.71 10.22 -30.83
C ASP A 244 -10.51 9.27 -31.06
N ILE A 245 -10.76 7.98 -31.32
CA ILE A 245 -9.68 7.03 -31.66
C ILE A 245 -9.01 7.44 -32.97
N LYS A 246 -9.79 7.79 -33.99
CA LYS A 246 -9.28 8.27 -35.27
C LYS A 246 -8.40 9.52 -35.10
N LEU A 247 -8.83 10.45 -34.24
CA LEU A 247 -8.05 11.63 -33.89
C LEU A 247 -6.74 11.26 -33.18
N ILE A 248 -6.79 10.32 -32.23
CA ILE A 248 -5.60 9.84 -31.52
C ILE A 248 -4.61 9.19 -32.50
N LYS A 249 -5.08 8.28 -33.36
CA LYS A 249 -4.25 7.60 -34.36
C LYS A 249 -3.61 8.58 -35.35
N SER A 250 -4.37 9.56 -35.85
CA SER A 250 -3.85 10.54 -36.80
C SER A 250 -2.74 11.41 -36.19
N LYS A 251 -2.82 11.72 -34.89
CA LYS A 251 -1.77 12.44 -34.17
C LYS A 251 -0.56 11.56 -33.87
N LEU A 252 -0.78 10.33 -33.41
CA LEU A 252 0.30 9.37 -33.14
C LEU A 252 1.10 9.04 -34.41
N ALA A 253 0.46 9.02 -35.58
CA ALA A 253 1.12 8.79 -36.86
C ALA A 253 2.14 9.89 -37.23
N LYS A 254 2.00 11.10 -36.68
CA LYS A 254 2.96 12.20 -36.86
C LYS A 254 4.17 12.11 -35.92
N LEU A 255 4.10 11.28 -34.89
CA LEU A 255 5.16 11.12 -33.89
C LEU A 255 6.11 9.99 -34.27
N PRO A 256 7.39 10.06 -33.86
CA PRO A 256 8.35 9.00 -34.14
C PRO A 256 7.91 7.69 -33.47
N LYS A 257 7.89 6.60 -34.24
CA LYS A 257 7.56 5.27 -33.73
C LYS A 257 8.69 4.73 -32.86
N ARG A 258 8.31 4.01 -31.80
CA ARG A 258 9.27 3.36 -30.90
C ARG A 258 9.60 1.95 -31.37
N ILE A 259 10.85 1.54 -31.16
CA ILE A 259 11.35 0.20 -31.49
C ILE A 259 10.64 -0.89 -30.67
N ASP A 260 10.30 -0.61 -29.41
CA ASP A 260 9.62 -1.56 -28.52
C ASP A 260 8.10 -1.65 -28.77
N GLY A 261 7.58 -1.02 -29.84
CA GLY A 261 6.17 -1.06 -30.23
C GLY A 261 5.22 -0.25 -29.35
N LYS A 262 5.70 0.34 -28.25
CA LYS A 262 4.87 1.16 -27.35
C LYS A 262 4.51 2.49 -28.00
N LEU A 263 3.33 3.01 -27.66
CA LEU A 263 2.85 4.31 -28.15
C LEU A 263 3.51 5.49 -27.41
N PHE A 264 3.95 5.30 -26.16
CA PHE A 264 4.36 6.42 -25.29
C PHE A 264 5.75 6.24 -24.60
N LYS A 265 6.56 7.31 -24.52
CA LYS A 265 7.79 7.52 -23.73
C LYS A 265 7.62 8.63 -22.70
N LEU A 266 6.60 8.51 -21.86
CA LEU A 266 6.32 9.54 -20.87
C LEU A 266 6.80 9.14 -19.47
N SER A 267 7.21 10.14 -18.70
CA SER A 267 7.38 10.02 -17.25
C SER A 267 6.20 10.68 -16.54
N HIS A 268 5.96 10.30 -15.29
CA HIS A 268 4.98 10.98 -14.44
C HIS A 268 5.20 12.50 -14.38
N THR A 269 6.47 12.93 -14.36
CA THR A 269 6.86 14.34 -14.33
C THR A 269 6.49 15.05 -15.64
N ALA A 270 6.72 14.43 -16.80
CA ALA A 270 6.35 14.99 -18.09
C ALA A 270 4.84 15.20 -18.19
N VAL A 271 4.05 14.16 -17.87
CA VAL A 271 2.58 14.24 -17.85
C VAL A 271 2.09 15.31 -16.88
N SER A 272 2.69 15.40 -15.69
CA SER A 272 2.31 16.41 -14.70
C SER A 272 2.63 17.84 -15.16
N LYS A 273 3.75 18.05 -15.86
CA LYS A 273 4.11 19.36 -16.43
C LYS A 273 3.12 19.78 -17.51
N SER A 274 2.82 18.91 -18.48
CA SER A 274 1.85 19.19 -19.54
C SER A 274 0.45 19.43 -18.98
N PHE A 275 0.01 18.64 -17.99
CA PHE A 275 -1.27 18.85 -17.33
C PHE A 275 -1.33 20.20 -16.60
N ASN A 276 -0.28 20.57 -15.87
CA ASN A 276 -0.20 21.88 -15.20
C ASN A 276 -0.19 23.04 -16.20
N HIS A 277 0.41 22.86 -17.38
CA HIS A 277 0.33 23.84 -18.44
C HIS A 277 -1.12 23.97 -18.96
N ALA A 278 -1.79 22.85 -19.28
CA ALA A 278 -3.18 22.86 -19.72
C ALA A 278 -4.13 23.50 -18.70
N LYS A 279 -3.93 23.24 -17.40
CA LYS A 279 -4.68 23.91 -16.32
C LYS A 279 -4.56 25.43 -16.40
N LYS A 280 -3.36 25.96 -16.63
CA LYS A 280 -3.15 27.41 -16.77
C LYS A 280 -3.91 27.97 -17.97
N GLN A 281 -3.86 27.27 -19.11
CA GLN A 281 -4.56 27.71 -20.33
C GLN A 281 -6.09 27.64 -20.22
N THR A 282 -6.61 26.73 -19.41
CA THR A 282 -8.06 26.53 -19.21
C THR A 282 -8.63 27.29 -18.00
N GLY A 283 -7.79 28.09 -17.31
CA GLY A 283 -8.22 28.91 -16.17
C GLY A 283 -8.35 28.16 -14.84
N ILE A 284 -7.81 26.94 -14.74
CA ILE A 284 -7.82 26.14 -13.51
C ILE A 284 -6.61 26.55 -12.64
N LYS A 285 -6.87 27.34 -11.60
CA LYS A 285 -5.84 27.89 -10.70
C LYS A 285 -5.42 26.94 -9.57
N ASP A 286 -6.20 25.89 -9.31
CA ASP A 286 -5.92 24.99 -8.20
C ASP A 286 -4.68 24.12 -8.48
N LYS A 287 -3.68 24.26 -7.59
CA LYS A 287 -2.41 23.51 -7.64
C LYS A 287 -2.55 22.07 -7.13
N HIS A 288 -3.63 21.73 -6.42
CA HIS A 288 -3.87 20.40 -5.86
C HIS A 288 -4.51 19.43 -6.84
N ILE A 289 -5.15 19.94 -7.90
CA ILE A 289 -5.64 19.13 -9.00
C ILE A 289 -4.43 18.56 -9.77
N THR A 290 -4.31 17.24 -9.78
CA THR A 290 -3.24 16.50 -10.48
C THR A 290 -3.82 15.72 -11.67
N PRO A 291 -3.00 15.11 -12.55
CA PRO A 291 -3.55 14.29 -13.65
C PRO A 291 -4.50 13.18 -13.18
N TYR A 292 -4.36 12.69 -11.94
CA TYR A 292 -5.28 11.69 -11.37
C TYR A 292 -6.71 12.24 -11.17
N ALA A 293 -6.87 13.57 -11.08
CA ALA A 293 -8.17 14.23 -11.03
C ALA A 293 -9.01 13.98 -12.30
N LEU A 294 -8.38 13.68 -13.45
CA LEU A 294 -9.09 13.33 -14.67
C LEU A 294 -9.95 12.09 -14.49
N ARG A 295 -9.41 11.04 -13.87
CA ARG A 295 -10.16 9.81 -13.54
C ARG A 295 -11.27 10.10 -12.53
N HIS A 296 -10.96 10.92 -11.53
CA HIS A 296 -11.93 11.30 -10.53
C HIS A 296 -13.14 12.01 -11.15
N THR A 297 -12.85 13.01 -11.97
CA THR A 297 -13.88 13.83 -12.61
C THR A 297 -14.57 13.08 -13.75
N HIS A 298 -13.90 12.17 -14.45
CA HIS A 298 -14.53 11.27 -15.42
C HIS A 298 -15.65 10.45 -14.77
N THR A 299 -15.41 9.97 -13.55
CA THR A 299 -16.43 9.21 -12.80
C THR A 299 -17.62 10.09 -12.44
N SER A 300 -17.34 11.27 -11.86
CA SER A 300 -18.37 12.27 -11.54
C SER A 300 -19.17 12.70 -12.78
N TYR A 301 -18.50 12.85 -13.92
CA TYR A 301 -19.11 13.20 -15.19
C TYR A 301 -20.08 12.10 -15.66
N LEU A 302 -19.65 10.84 -15.67
CA LEU A 302 -20.53 9.74 -16.07
C LEU A 302 -21.72 9.56 -15.12
N LEU A 303 -21.50 9.72 -13.81
CA LEU A 303 -22.58 9.73 -12.81
C LEU A 303 -23.58 10.86 -13.11
N SER A 304 -23.10 12.08 -13.39
CA SER A 304 -23.93 13.24 -13.76
C SER A 304 -24.78 13.02 -15.02
N LYS A 305 -24.39 12.07 -15.86
CA LYS A 305 -25.11 11.67 -17.07
C LYS A 305 -26.03 10.47 -16.85
N GLY A 306 -26.21 10.03 -15.61
CA GLY A 306 -27.10 8.94 -15.24
C GLY A 306 -26.55 7.55 -15.58
N ILE A 307 -25.25 7.41 -15.85
CA ILE A 307 -24.65 6.10 -16.12
C ILE A 307 -24.58 5.28 -14.83
N PRO A 308 -25.02 4.00 -14.81
CA PRO A 308 -25.03 3.19 -13.61
C PRO A 308 -23.64 3.02 -12.98
N ILE A 309 -23.57 3.11 -11.65
CA ILE A 309 -22.31 3.05 -10.91
C ILE A 309 -21.60 1.70 -11.07
N GLU A 310 -22.35 0.62 -11.26
CA GLU A 310 -21.83 -0.73 -11.52
C GLU A 310 -21.04 -0.75 -12.82
N TYR A 311 -21.58 -0.13 -13.87
CA TYR A 311 -20.93 -0.01 -15.16
C TYR A 311 -19.68 0.87 -15.06
N ILE A 312 -19.78 2.03 -14.39
CA ILE A 312 -18.62 2.92 -14.19
C ILE A 312 -17.51 2.21 -13.40
N SER A 313 -17.88 1.45 -12.36
CA SER A 313 -16.92 0.68 -11.56
C SER A 313 -16.17 -0.36 -12.40
N LYS A 314 -16.87 -1.06 -13.30
CA LYS A 314 -16.26 -2.00 -14.26
C LYS A 314 -15.35 -1.26 -15.25
N ARG A 315 -15.83 -0.17 -15.85
CA ARG A 315 -15.06 0.71 -16.77
C ARG A 315 -13.76 1.21 -16.14
N LEU A 316 -13.77 1.50 -14.84
CA LEU A 316 -12.60 1.95 -14.08
C LEU A 316 -11.67 0.80 -13.65
N GLY A 317 -12.12 -0.46 -13.70
CA GLY A 317 -11.35 -1.61 -13.21
C GLY A 317 -11.21 -1.59 -11.68
N HIS A 318 -12.28 -1.28 -10.95
CA HIS A 318 -12.29 -1.41 -9.49
C HIS A 318 -12.56 -2.86 -9.08
N TYR A 319 -11.84 -3.34 -8.06
CA TYR A 319 -12.03 -4.69 -7.53
C TYR A 319 -13.38 -4.85 -6.80
N LYS A 320 -13.82 -3.80 -6.10
CA LYS A 320 -15.12 -3.73 -5.45
C LYS A 320 -15.85 -2.45 -5.85
N ILE A 321 -17.16 -2.56 -6.05
CA ILE A 321 -18.04 -1.42 -6.35
C ILE A 321 -18.04 -0.41 -5.20
N SER A 322 -17.89 -0.88 -3.95
CA SER A 322 -17.80 -0.03 -2.75
C SER A 322 -16.73 1.05 -2.87
N VAL A 323 -15.60 0.78 -3.54
CA VAL A 323 -14.55 1.79 -3.75
C VAL A 323 -15.08 2.99 -4.53
N THR A 324 -15.93 2.75 -5.53
CA THR A 324 -16.59 3.83 -6.28
C THR A 324 -17.62 4.52 -5.40
N LEU A 325 -18.47 3.75 -4.70
CA LEU A 325 -19.49 4.30 -3.82
C LEU A 325 -18.90 5.21 -2.72
N ASP A 326 -17.86 4.75 -2.02
CA ASP A 326 -17.24 5.48 -0.91
C ASP A 326 -16.66 6.83 -1.36
N ILE A 327 -16.09 6.88 -2.58
CA ILE A 327 -15.48 8.11 -3.13
C ILE A 327 -16.55 9.09 -3.63
N TYR A 328 -17.64 8.59 -4.22
CA TYR A 328 -18.64 9.41 -4.92
C TYR A 328 -20.01 9.48 -4.24
N SER A 329 -20.14 8.96 -3.01
CA SER A 329 -21.40 8.93 -2.26
C SER A 329 -22.09 10.30 -2.22
N HIS A 330 -21.32 11.37 -2.02
CA HIS A 330 -21.82 12.74 -1.96
C HIS A 330 -22.52 13.19 -3.26
N LEU A 331 -22.04 12.76 -4.43
CA LEU A 331 -22.66 13.09 -5.72
C LEU A 331 -23.92 12.26 -5.97
N LEU A 332 -23.96 11.03 -5.45
CA LEU A 332 -25.16 10.19 -5.54
C LEU A 332 -26.31 10.77 -4.72
N ASP A 333 -26.02 11.44 -3.60
CA ASP A 333 -27.04 12.08 -2.76
C ASP A 333 -27.75 13.25 -3.47
N GLU A 334 -27.06 13.97 -4.35
CA GLU A 334 -27.68 14.99 -5.21
C GLU A 334 -28.62 14.35 -6.25
N HIS A 335 -28.18 13.27 -6.91
CA HIS A 335 -29.01 12.53 -7.86
C HIS A 335 -30.23 11.88 -7.21
N LYS A 336 -30.17 11.45 -5.94
CA LYS A 336 -31.33 10.87 -5.24
C LYS A 336 -32.54 11.80 -5.26
N LYS A 337 -32.35 13.12 -5.18
CA LYS A 337 -33.45 14.09 -5.21
C LYS A 337 -34.15 14.12 -6.57
N GLU A 338 -33.37 14.12 -7.65
CA GLU A 338 -33.87 14.05 -9.03
C GLU A 338 -34.59 12.73 -9.31
N GLN A 339 -33.99 11.61 -8.87
CA GLN A 339 -34.62 10.30 -9.01
C GLN A 339 -35.93 10.20 -8.21
N GLY A 340 -35.97 10.77 -7.01
CA GLY A 340 -37.19 10.85 -6.22
C GLY A 340 -38.31 11.64 -6.91
N GLN A 341 -37.98 12.69 -7.65
CA GLN A 341 -38.94 13.40 -8.49
C GLN A 341 -39.43 12.53 -9.65
N ARG A 342 -38.52 11.87 -10.35
CA ARG A 342 -38.87 10.97 -11.47
C ARG A 342 -39.74 9.79 -11.04
N VAL A 343 -39.50 9.24 -9.85
CA VAL A 343 -40.35 8.20 -9.25
C VAL A 343 -41.75 8.76 -8.98
N ARG A 344 -41.87 9.98 -8.44
CA ARG A 344 -43.18 10.61 -8.24
C ARG A 344 -43.94 10.80 -9.55
N GLU A 345 -43.26 11.20 -10.62
CA GLU A 345 -43.84 11.35 -11.97
C GLU A 345 -44.24 10.01 -12.62
N LEU A 346 -43.56 8.92 -12.29
CA LEU A 346 -43.84 7.58 -12.82
C LEU A 346 -45.06 6.90 -12.17
N PHE A 347 -45.37 7.25 -10.93
CA PHE A 347 -46.47 6.68 -10.15
C PHE A 347 -47.59 7.70 -9.84
N SER A 348 -47.56 8.86 -10.50
CA SER A 348 -48.67 9.82 -10.60
C SER A 348 -49.44 9.60 -11.90
#